data_AF-A0A2A4FDF0-F1
#
_entry.id   AF-A0A2A4FDF0-F1
#
_cell.length_a   1.000
_cell.length_b   1.000
_cell.length_c   1.000
_cell.angle_alpha   90.00
_cell.angle_beta   90.00
_cell.angle_gamma   90.00
#
_symmetry.space_group_name_H-M   'P 1'
#
loop_
_entity.id
_entity.type
_entity.pdbx_description
1 polymer ?
#
loop_
_entity_poly.entity_id
_entity_poly.type
_entity_poly.pdbx_seq_one_letter_code
_entity_poly.pdbx_strand_id
1 'polypeptide(L)'
;MVSILRWLPERWRTPRLCLWLLANCPLPIDQYLPSVVWAQRCVLRGNTIIERCASNEITPGDVQAKNIYGSSVALSYYDLVEISSMSPLCPVGNSKWTSDQLESLRHIGIKHGADLRGSC
;
A
#
# COMPACT_ATOMS: atom_id res chain seq x y z
N MET A 1 -15.62 -5.64 0.89
CA MET A 1 -15.10 -4.56 1.76
C MET A 1 -14.74 -3.25 1.03
N VAL A 2 -14.07 -3.27 -0.14
CA VAL A 2 -13.64 -2.03 -0.82
C VAL A 2 -14.82 -1.14 -1.26
N SER A 3 -16.01 -1.70 -1.47
CA SER A 3 -17.23 -0.99 -1.90
C SER A 3 -17.74 0.06 -0.90
N ILE A 4 -17.45 -0.09 0.40
CA ILE A 4 -17.92 0.87 1.44
C ILE A 4 -17.18 2.20 1.34
N LEU A 5 -15.91 2.18 0.89
CA LEU A 5 -15.08 3.39 0.77
C LEU A 5 -15.65 4.39 -0.26
N ARG A 6 -16.35 3.90 -1.28
CA ARG A 6 -17.02 4.76 -2.27
C ARG A 6 -18.10 5.63 -1.62
N TRP A 7 -18.72 5.14 -0.56
CA TRP A 7 -19.80 5.79 0.18
C TRP A 7 -19.29 6.59 1.38
N LEU A 8 -18.00 6.52 1.69
CA LEU A 8 -17.42 7.26 2.79
C LEU A 8 -17.39 8.76 2.45
N PRO A 9 -17.88 9.65 3.32
CA PRO A 9 -17.77 11.09 3.11
C PRO A 9 -16.31 11.52 2.99
N GLU A 10 -16.02 12.52 2.15
CA GLU A 10 -14.65 12.97 1.86
C GLU A 10 -13.83 13.29 3.11
N ARG A 11 -14.44 13.90 4.13
CA ARG A 11 -13.79 14.25 5.40
C ARG A 11 -13.21 13.03 6.16
N TRP A 12 -13.64 11.80 5.82
CA TRP A 12 -13.15 10.56 6.42
C TRP A 12 -12.07 9.89 5.56
N ARG A 13 -11.89 10.30 4.30
CA ARG A 13 -10.88 9.76 3.36
C ARG A 13 -9.51 10.35 3.65
N THR A 14 -8.86 9.81 4.68
CA THR A 14 -7.55 10.28 5.15
C THR A 14 -6.45 9.25 4.92
N PRO A 15 -5.16 9.66 4.87
CA PRO A 15 -4.04 8.73 4.88
C PRO A 15 -4.08 7.74 6.05
N ARG A 16 -4.55 8.16 7.23
CA ARG A 16 -4.69 7.29 8.41
C ARG A 16 -5.70 6.17 8.17
N LEU A 17 -6.83 6.47 7.54
CA LEU A 17 -7.80 5.45 7.15
C LEU A 17 -7.20 4.48 6.14
N CYS A 18 -6.48 4.98 5.13
CA CYS A 18 -5.80 4.14 4.15
C CYS A 18 -4.84 3.15 4.82
N LEU A 19 -3.99 3.62 5.73
CA LEU A 19 -3.06 2.79 6.49
C LEU A 19 -3.81 1.74 7.32
N TRP A 20 -4.88 2.13 8.01
CA TRP A 20 -5.69 1.21 8.80
C TRP A 20 -6.30 0.10 7.94
N LEU A 21 -6.85 0.44 6.77
CA LEU A 21 -7.42 -0.52 5.83
C LEU A 21 -6.37 -1.49 5.28
N LEU A 22 -5.19 -0.99 4.92
CA LEU A 22 -4.12 -1.83 4.42
C LEU A 22 -3.63 -2.79 5.51
N ALA A 23 -3.46 -2.32 6.75
CA ALA A 23 -2.96 -3.13 7.85
C ALA A 23 -3.96 -4.16 8.39
N ASN A 24 -5.26 -3.86 8.38
CA ASN A 24 -6.28 -4.67 9.08
C ASN A 24 -7.21 -5.44 8.14
N CYS A 25 -7.14 -5.18 6.84
CA CYS A 25 -7.97 -5.88 5.87
C CYS A 25 -7.03 -6.71 4.98
N PRO A 26 -6.71 -7.96 5.32
CA PRO A 26 -5.89 -8.79 4.45
C PRO A 26 -6.63 -9.12 3.14
N LEU A 27 -5.84 -9.40 2.10
CA LEU A 27 -6.36 -9.92 0.84
C LEU A 27 -6.62 -11.42 1.04
N PRO A 28 -7.83 -11.94 0.74
CA PRO A 28 -8.09 -13.38 0.87
C PRO A 28 -7.19 -14.13 -0.11
N ILE A 29 -6.39 -15.10 0.39
CA ILE A 29 -5.46 -15.89 -0.42
C ILE A 29 -6.21 -17.06 -1.06
N ASP A 30 -5.94 -17.30 -2.34
CA ASP A 30 -6.40 -18.44 -3.13
C ASP A 30 -5.17 -19.31 -3.42
N GLN A 31 -5.10 -20.44 -2.74
CA GLN A 31 -4.00 -21.39 -2.83
C GLN A 31 -3.77 -21.95 -4.25
N TYR A 32 -4.71 -21.78 -5.18
CA TYR A 32 -4.59 -22.29 -6.55
C TYR A 32 -3.89 -21.31 -7.51
N LEU A 33 -3.55 -20.10 -7.06
CA LEU A 33 -2.85 -19.11 -7.88
C LEU A 33 -1.36 -19.02 -7.51
N PRO A 34 -0.48 -18.81 -8.51
CA PRO A 34 0.94 -18.56 -8.24
C PRO A 34 1.14 -17.37 -7.29
N SER A 35 2.08 -17.49 -6.36
CA SER A 35 2.39 -16.46 -5.35
C SER A 35 2.71 -15.10 -5.97
N VAL A 36 3.33 -15.06 -7.15
CA VAL A 36 3.59 -13.82 -7.89
C VAL A 36 2.31 -13.11 -8.35
N VAL A 37 1.28 -13.88 -8.76
CA VAL A 37 -0.03 -13.33 -9.14
C VAL A 37 -0.70 -12.75 -7.90
N TRP A 38 -0.50 -13.36 -6.74
CA TRP A 38 -0.96 -12.82 -5.46
C TRP A 38 -0.26 -11.52 -5.08
N ALA A 39 1.06 -11.43 -5.26
CA ALA A 39 1.81 -10.20 -5.05
C ALA A 39 1.27 -9.06 -5.94
N GLN A 40 1.03 -9.34 -7.22
CA GLN A 40 0.44 -8.37 -8.15
C GLN A 40 -0.96 -7.92 -7.72
N ARG A 41 -1.83 -8.86 -7.30
CA ARG A 41 -3.16 -8.54 -6.77
C ARG A 41 -3.09 -7.73 -5.48
N CYS A 42 -2.11 -7.99 -4.62
CA CYS A 42 -1.87 -7.24 -3.39
C CYS A 42 -1.50 -5.79 -3.69
N VAL A 43 -0.62 -5.55 -4.67
CA VAL A 43 -0.27 -4.21 -5.13
C VAL A 43 -1.49 -3.51 -5.73
N LEU A 44 -2.23 -4.18 -6.62
CA LEU A 44 -3.42 -3.61 -7.26
C LEU A 44 -4.49 -3.20 -6.23
N ARG A 45 -4.76 -4.07 -5.25
CA ARG A 45 -5.69 -3.78 -4.17
C ARG A 45 -5.23 -2.62 -3.31
N GLY A 46 -3.94 -2.59 -2.95
CA GLY A 46 -3.42 -1.49 -2.14
C GLY A 46 -3.49 -0.15 -2.85
N ASN A 47 -3.16 -0.12 -4.15
CA ASN A 47 -3.34 1.04 -5.00
C ASN A 47 -4.80 1.49 -5.04
N THR A 48 -5.74 0.55 -5.17
CA THR A 48 -7.18 0.86 -5.15
C THR A 48 -7.61 1.48 -3.81
N ILE A 49 -7.06 1.01 -2.69
CA ILE A 49 -7.35 1.57 -1.35
C ILE A 49 -6.79 2.99 -1.25
N ILE A 50 -5.56 3.22 -1.70
CA ILE A 50 -4.92 4.55 -1.72
C ILE A 50 -5.74 5.52 -2.57
N GLU A 51 -6.12 5.12 -3.79
CA GLU A 51 -6.94 5.93 -4.70
C GLU A 51 -8.33 6.23 -4.12
N ARG A 52 -8.98 5.27 -3.46
CA ARG A 52 -10.28 5.51 -2.83
C ARG A 52 -10.20 6.35 -1.57
N CYS A 53 -9.02 6.45 -0.96
CA CYS A 53 -8.70 7.41 0.09
C CYS A 53 -8.14 8.72 -0.47
N ALA A 54 -8.06 8.89 -1.79
CA ALA A 54 -7.91 10.18 -2.40
C ALA A 54 -9.16 11.03 -2.15
N SER A 55 -8.95 12.32 -1.90
CA SER A 55 -10.01 13.32 -2.10
C SER A 55 -10.33 13.38 -3.60
N ASN A 56 -11.27 14.20 -4.06
CA ASN A 56 -11.84 14.14 -5.42
C ASN A 56 -10.85 14.00 -6.59
N GLU A 57 -9.58 14.34 -6.41
CA GLU A 57 -8.50 14.12 -7.39
C GLU A 57 -7.30 13.37 -6.78
N ILE A 58 -6.65 12.54 -7.61
CA ILE A 58 -5.39 11.88 -7.27
C ILE A 58 -4.29 12.94 -7.28
N THR A 59 -3.59 13.10 -6.16
CA THR A 59 -2.51 14.07 -6.02
C THR A 59 -1.13 13.43 -6.32
N PRO A 60 -0.08 14.23 -6.58
CA PRO A 60 1.29 13.72 -6.64
C PRO A 60 1.71 12.93 -5.39
N GLY A 61 1.21 13.30 -4.21
CA GLY A 61 1.44 12.56 -2.97
C GLY A 61 0.79 11.18 -2.95
N ASP A 62 -0.38 11.01 -3.58
CA ASP A 62 -1.02 9.70 -3.72
C ASP A 62 -0.26 8.80 -4.70
N VAL A 63 0.30 9.37 -5.77
CA VAL A 63 1.19 8.64 -6.69
C VAL A 63 2.46 8.21 -5.96
N GLN A 64 3.07 9.09 -5.18
CA GLN A 64 4.21 8.76 -4.33
C GLN A 64 3.88 7.60 -3.37
N ALA A 65 2.73 7.67 -2.68
CA ALA A 65 2.27 6.62 -1.77
C ALA A 65 2.09 5.26 -2.49
N LYS A 66 1.45 5.24 -3.67
CA LYS A 66 1.31 4.02 -4.48
C LYS A 66 2.66 3.40 -4.85
N ASN A 67 3.62 4.23 -5.28
CA ASN A 67 4.96 3.77 -5.66
C ASN A 67 5.71 3.18 -4.46
N ILE A 68 5.64 3.84 -3.30
CA ILE A 68 6.25 3.34 -2.05
C ILE A 68 5.64 1.99 -1.65
N TYR A 69 4.31 1.90 -1.61
CA TYR A 69 3.63 0.65 -1.26
C TYR A 69 3.99 -0.48 -2.22
N GLY A 70 3.85 -0.24 -3.53
CA GLY A 70 4.09 -1.26 -4.56
C GLY A 70 5.54 -1.73 -4.61
N SER A 71 6.51 -0.80 -4.54
CA SER A 71 7.94 -1.15 -4.50
C SER A 71 8.31 -1.92 -3.24
N SER A 72 7.73 -1.56 -2.08
CA SER A 72 7.96 -2.26 -0.81
C SER A 72 7.45 -3.70 -0.83
N VAL A 73 6.25 -3.92 -1.40
CA VAL A 73 5.71 -5.27 -1.62
C VAL A 73 6.64 -6.07 -2.52
N ALA A 74 7.08 -5.50 -3.65
CA ALA A 74 7.95 -6.18 -4.60
C ALA A 74 9.32 -6.52 -3.98
N LEU A 75 9.96 -5.55 -3.32
CA LEU A 75 11.26 -5.76 -2.67
C LEU A 75 11.19 -6.87 -1.63
N SER A 76 10.15 -6.88 -0.78
CA SER A 76 10.04 -7.92 0.24
C SER A 76 9.62 -9.28 -0.31
N TYR A 77 8.79 -9.32 -1.34
CA TYR A 77 8.43 -10.55 -2.02
C TYR A 77 9.67 -11.25 -2.61
N TYR A 78 10.58 -10.49 -3.23
CA TYR A 78 11.84 -11.01 -3.78
C TYR A 78 13.00 -11.10 -2.77
N ASP A 79 12.76 -10.83 -1.49
CA ASP A 79 13.78 -10.84 -0.43
C ASP A 79 14.96 -9.87 -0.67
N LEU A 80 14.66 -8.69 -1.21
CA LEU A 80 15.65 -7.66 -1.58
C LEU A 80 15.66 -6.45 -0.65
N VAL A 81 14.93 -6.49 0.48
CA VAL A 81 14.81 -5.34 1.40
C VAL A 81 16.16 -4.95 1.99
N GLU A 82 16.96 -5.91 2.45
CA GLU A 82 18.27 -5.66 3.08
C GLU A 82 19.32 -5.13 2.08
N ILE A 83 19.18 -5.50 0.81
CA ILE A 83 20.07 -5.07 -0.27
C ILE A 83 19.68 -3.67 -0.78
N SER A 84 18.43 -3.26 -0.54
CA SER A 84 17.91 -1.95 -0.91
C SER A 84 18.33 -0.90 0.10
N SER A 85 19.06 0.13 -0.35
CA SER A 85 19.31 1.31 0.48
C SER A 85 18.01 2.10 0.67
N MET A 86 17.30 1.85 1.77
CA MET A 86 16.05 2.53 2.08
C MET A 86 16.33 3.89 2.72
N SER A 87 16.33 4.92 1.88
CA SER A 87 16.45 6.30 2.35
C SER A 87 15.21 6.74 3.15
N PRO A 88 15.37 7.72 4.06
CA PRO A 88 14.22 8.38 4.69
C PRO A 88 13.28 8.96 3.64
N LEU A 89 11.97 8.83 3.86
CA LEU A 89 10.96 9.32 2.92
C LEU A 89 10.56 10.76 3.24
N CYS A 90 10.66 11.61 2.22
CA CYS A 90 10.15 12.98 2.25
C CYS A 90 8.91 13.08 1.36
N PRO A 91 7.76 13.55 1.89
CA PRO A 91 6.60 13.82 1.07
C PRO A 91 6.91 14.82 -0.03
N VAL A 92 6.32 14.61 -1.21
CA VAL A 92 6.31 15.64 -2.25
C VAL A 92 5.59 16.89 -1.77
N GLY A 93 5.90 18.04 -2.37
CA GLY A 93 5.30 19.33 -2.01
C GLY A 93 3.77 19.29 -2.02
N ASN A 94 3.14 19.91 -1.02
CA ASN A 94 1.69 19.94 -0.82
C ASN A 94 1.01 18.56 -0.68
N SER A 95 1.77 17.51 -0.35
CA SER A 95 1.22 16.20 -0.06
C SER A 95 0.41 16.21 1.24
N LYS A 96 -0.74 15.55 1.24
CA LYS A 96 -1.48 15.22 2.48
C LYS A 96 -0.81 14.11 3.30
N TRP A 97 0.14 13.39 2.70
CA TRP A 97 0.88 12.33 3.35
C TRP A 97 2.07 12.93 4.11
N THR A 98 2.23 12.53 5.36
CA THR A 98 3.41 12.85 6.18
C THR A 98 4.51 11.82 5.98
N SER A 99 5.77 12.16 6.32
CA SER A 99 6.89 11.20 6.30
C SER A 99 6.57 9.92 7.06
N ASP A 100 6.04 10.03 8.28
CA ASP A 100 5.70 8.88 9.12
C ASP A 100 4.61 7.99 8.51
N GLN A 101 3.65 8.59 7.79
CA GLN A 101 2.62 7.82 7.10
C GLN A 101 3.16 7.09 5.87
N LEU A 102 4.09 7.72 5.13
CA LEU A 102 4.78 7.08 4.03
C LEU A 102 5.69 5.95 4.52
N GLU A 103 6.35 6.14 5.66
CA GLU A 103 7.14 5.12 6.35
C GLU A 103 6.25 3.94 6.81
N SER A 104 5.11 4.25 7.43
CA SER A 104 4.12 3.24 7.82
C SER A 104 3.63 2.45 6.60
N LEU A 105 3.40 3.14 5.49
CA LEU A 105 2.98 2.52 4.23
C LEU A 105 4.06 1.58 3.67
N ARG A 106 5.33 1.99 3.75
CA ARG A 106 6.49 1.15 3.40
C ARG A 106 6.53 -0.13 4.22
N HIS A 107 6.42 -0.01 5.55
CA HIS A 107 6.40 -1.17 6.45
C HIS A 107 5.24 -2.13 6.18
N ILE A 108 4.04 -1.60 5.92
CA ILE A 108 2.89 -2.42 5.54
C ILE A 108 3.17 -3.14 4.21
N GLY A 109 3.73 -2.45 3.22
CA GLY A 109 4.12 -3.05 1.95
C GLY A 109 5.14 -4.17 2.12
N ILE A 110 6.19 -3.96 2.92
CA ILE A 110 7.20 -4.97 3.26
C ILE A 110 6.52 -6.20 3.87
N LYS A 111 5.71 -6.00 4.91
CA LYS A 111 5.00 -7.10 5.57
C LYS A 111 4.15 -7.91 4.58
N HIS A 112 3.36 -7.24 3.75
CA HIS A 112 2.54 -7.91 2.74
C HIS A 112 3.37 -8.69 1.72
N GLY A 113 4.53 -8.18 1.29
CA GLY A 113 5.42 -8.90 0.40
C GLY A 113 6.02 -10.15 1.04
N ALA A 114 6.45 -10.06 2.31
CA ALA A 114 6.96 -11.18 3.08
C ALA A 114 5.91 -12.28 3.31
N ASP A 115 4.69 -11.90 3.69
CA ASP A 115 3.58 -12.85 3.94
C ASP A 115 3.29 -13.70 2.68
N LEU A 116 3.39 -13.09 1.48
CA LEU A 116 3.15 -13.77 0.21
C LEU A 116 4.29 -14.67 -0.25
N ARG A 117 5.53 -14.39 0.19
CA ARG A 117 6.69 -15.24 -0.11
C ARG A 117 6.59 -16.60 0.57
N GLY A 118 6.04 -16.65 1.79
CA GLY A 118 5.85 -17.88 2.58
C GLY A 118 4.57 -18.65 2.27
N SER A 119 3.77 -18.22 1.28
CA SER A 119 2.44 -18.79 0.98
C SER A 119 2.46 -19.96 -0.03
N CYS A 120 3.60 -20.62 -0.22
CA CYS A 120 3.77 -21.77 -1.13
C CYS A 120 3.83 -23.10 -0.37
#